data_AF-A0A3N5VVB9-F1
#
_entry.id   AF-A0A3N5VVB9-F1
#
_cell.length_a   1.000
_cell.length_b   1.000
_cell.length_c   1.000
_cell.angle_alpha   90.00
_cell.angle_beta   90.00
_cell.angle_gamma   90.00
#
_symmetry.space_group_name_H-M   'P 1'
#
loop_
_entity.id
_entity.type
_entity.pdbx_description
1 polymer ?
#
loop_
_entity_poly.entity_id
_entity_poly.type
_entity_poly.pdbx_seq_one_letter_code
_entity_poly.pdbx_strand_id
1 'polypeptide(L)'
;MMGKRPIHIYNVHLGTSRAERTKQAVQLIHILEDRKVHGPKIVMGDFNEWHRGPASKLLSERLDSLDLAPFLQWRRTYPGVFPVFHLDRIYYKGSVEIIKVEVPRKWLCLVASDHVPMVAEVHIWTQGKPQ
;
A
#
# COMPACT_ATOMS: atom_id res chain seq x y z
N MET A 1 -19.20 25.26 -10.72
CA MET A 1 -19.01 24.65 -9.39
C MET A 1 -18.02 23.50 -9.53
N MET A 2 -16.77 23.66 -9.10
CA MET A 2 -15.79 22.56 -9.07
C MET A 2 -16.15 21.61 -7.92
N GLY A 3 -16.76 20.46 -8.24
CA GLY A 3 -17.14 19.46 -7.25
C GLY A 3 -15.92 18.90 -6.52
N LYS A 4 -16.08 18.62 -5.23
CA LYS A 4 -15.08 17.88 -4.42
C LYS A 4 -14.82 16.53 -5.10
N ARG A 5 -13.57 16.23 -5.48
CA ARG A 5 -13.21 14.88 -5.98
C ARG A 5 -13.02 13.93 -4.78
N PRO A 6 -13.60 12.73 -4.81
CA PRO A 6 -13.42 11.76 -3.73
C PRO A 6 -11.97 11.27 -3.68
N ILE A 7 -11.53 10.93 -2.47
CA ILE A 7 -10.29 10.18 -2.21
C ILE A 7 -10.71 8.72 -2.04
N HIS A 8 -10.01 7.81 -2.71
CA HIS A 8 -10.29 6.38 -2.62
C HIS A 8 -9.24 5.69 -1.77
N ILE A 9 -9.69 4.99 -0.73
CA ILE A 9 -8.82 4.23 0.18
C ILE A 9 -9.29 2.77 0.13
N TYR A 10 -8.35 1.88 -0.15
CA TYR A 10 -8.58 0.44 -0.22
C TYR A 10 -7.71 -0.25 0.81
N ASN A 11 -8.32 -1.10 1.63
CA ASN A 11 -7.61 -2.04 2.48
C ASN A 11 -7.77 -3.45 1.89
N VAL A 12 -6.67 -4.19 1.76
CA VAL A 12 -6.68 -5.54 1.20
C VAL A 12 -5.99 -6.54 2.12
N HIS A 13 -6.45 -7.79 2.07
CA HIS A 13 -5.75 -8.94 2.62
C HIS A 13 -5.80 -10.01 1.53
N LEU A 14 -4.68 -10.22 0.82
CA LEU A 14 -4.64 -11.19 -0.28
C LEU A 14 -4.44 -12.61 0.24
N GLY A 15 -4.87 -13.61 -0.52
CA GLY A 15 -4.73 -15.01 -0.17
C GLY A 15 -3.27 -15.47 -0.05
N THR A 16 -3.05 -16.59 0.62
CA THR A 16 -1.70 -17.12 0.86
C THR A 16 -1.16 -17.92 -0.33
N SER A 17 -2.02 -18.35 -1.27
CA SER A 17 -1.60 -19.05 -2.48
C SER A 17 -1.24 -18.08 -3.62
N ARG A 18 -0.15 -18.37 -4.35
CA ARG A 18 0.32 -17.52 -5.46
C ARG A 18 -0.74 -17.32 -6.55
N ALA A 19 -1.47 -18.37 -6.89
CA ALA A 19 -2.50 -18.33 -7.92
C ALA A 19 -3.69 -17.45 -7.49
N GLU A 20 -4.13 -17.57 -6.24
CA GLU A 20 -5.19 -16.74 -5.68
C GLU A 20 -4.77 -15.27 -5.61
N ARG A 21 -3.58 -14.96 -5.09
CA ARG A 21 -3.06 -13.58 -5.06
C ARG A 21 -3.06 -12.94 -6.44
N THR A 22 -2.63 -13.69 -7.45
CA THR A 22 -2.58 -13.19 -8.82
C THR A 22 -3.98 -12.87 -9.33
N LYS A 23 -4.96 -13.77 -9.09
CA LYS A 23 -6.36 -13.53 -9.45
C LYS A 23 -6.95 -12.33 -8.72
N GLN A 24 -6.70 -12.20 -7.42
CA GLN A 24 -7.18 -11.09 -6.61
C GLN A 24 -6.53 -9.76 -7.01
N ALA A 25 -5.23 -9.76 -7.36
CA ALA A 25 -4.54 -8.57 -7.87
C ALA A 25 -5.14 -8.10 -9.20
N VAL A 26 -5.49 -9.03 -10.10
CA VAL A 26 -6.22 -8.72 -11.33
C VAL A 26 -7.58 -8.11 -11.02
N GLN A 27 -8.37 -8.71 -10.12
CA GLN A 27 -9.68 -8.17 -9.72
C GLN A 27 -9.56 -6.77 -9.09
N LEU A 28 -8.56 -6.57 -8.23
CA LEU A 28 -8.27 -5.29 -7.62
C LEU A 28 -8.00 -4.22 -8.67
N ILE A 29 -7.21 -4.52 -9.70
CA ILE A 29 -6.96 -3.57 -10.81
C ILE A 29 -8.25 -3.19 -11.53
N HIS A 30 -9.15 -4.15 -11.80
CA HIS A 30 -10.43 -3.84 -12.43
C HIS A 30 -11.27 -2.88 -11.57
N ILE A 31 -11.26 -3.05 -10.25
CA ILE A 31 -11.93 -2.12 -9.32
C ILE A 31 -11.26 -0.74 -9.36
N LEU A 32 -9.92 -0.72 -9.32
CA LEU A 32 -9.14 0.51 -9.31
C LEU A 32 -9.22 1.27 -10.64
N GLU A 33 -9.47 0.60 -11.76
CA GLU A 33 -9.55 1.21 -13.09
C GLU A 33 -10.99 1.40 -13.58
N ASP A 34 -11.99 1.11 -12.75
CA ASP A 34 -13.39 1.39 -13.09
C ASP A 34 -13.56 2.88 -13.41
N ARG A 35 -14.25 3.15 -14.52
CA ARG A 35 -14.49 4.50 -15.04
C ARG A 35 -15.21 5.43 -14.06
N LYS A 36 -15.86 4.92 -13.02
CA LYS A 36 -16.52 5.73 -11.97
C LYS A 36 -15.55 6.12 -10.85
N VAL A 37 -14.39 5.47 -10.77
CA VAL A 37 -13.38 5.66 -9.73
C VAL A 37 -12.35 6.70 -10.20
N HIS A 38 -12.71 7.98 -10.03
CA HIS A 38 -11.84 9.12 -10.33
C HIS A 38 -11.26 9.76 -9.06
N GLY A 39 -10.02 10.23 -9.14
CA GLY A 39 -9.33 10.92 -8.05
C GLY A 39 -8.13 10.14 -7.51
N PRO A 40 -7.45 10.68 -6.48
CA PRO A 40 -6.32 10.02 -5.81
C PRO A 40 -6.73 8.70 -5.17
N LYS A 41 -5.82 7.72 -5.22
CA LYS A 41 -6.04 6.35 -4.72
C LYS A 41 -4.91 5.96 -3.79
N ILE A 42 -5.25 5.30 -2.69
CA ILE A 42 -4.31 4.64 -1.79
C ILE A 42 -4.80 3.21 -1.58
N VAL A 43 -3.92 2.25 -1.79
CA VAL A 43 -4.17 0.83 -1.57
C VAL A 43 -3.16 0.35 -0.54
N MET A 44 -3.63 -0.20 0.57
CA MET A 44 -2.80 -0.68 1.66
C MET A 44 -3.29 -2.01 2.22
N GLY A 45 -2.44 -2.67 2.99
CA GLY A 45 -2.79 -3.89 3.72
C GLY A 45 -1.79 -5.01 3.51
N ASP A 46 -2.21 -6.23 3.81
CA ASP A 46 -1.40 -7.44 3.73
C ASP A 46 -1.53 -8.08 2.34
N PHE A 47 -0.46 -8.05 1.56
CA PHE A 47 -0.44 -8.63 0.22
C PHE A 47 -0.03 -10.10 0.22
N ASN A 48 0.33 -10.69 1.37
CA ASN A 48 0.83 -12.06 1.51
C ASN A 48 1.96 -12.41 0.52
N GLU A 49 2.74 -11.40 0.12
CA GLU A 49 3.80 -11.53 -0.89
C GLU A 49 5.13 -10.95 -0.39
N TRP A 50 5.92 -11.82 0.22
CA TRP A 50 7.18 -11.49 0.91
C TRP A 50 8.33 -11.06 -0.02
N HIS A 51 8.26 -11.39 -1.32
CA HIS A 51 9.21 -10.95 -2.35
C HIS A 51 8.45 -10.29 -3.52
N ARG A 52 9.16 -9.67 -4.48
CA ARG A 52 8.52 -9.18 -5.71
C ARG A 52 8.03 -10.38 -6.54
N GLY A 53 6.75 -10.71 -6.42
CA GLY A 53 6.06 -11.76 -7.18
C GLY A 53 5.08 -11.19 -8.22
N PRO A 54 4.25 -12.05 -8.85
CA PRO A 54 3.35 -11.62 -9.91
C PRO A 54 2.34 -10.56 -9.47
N ALA A 55 1.81 -10.66 -8.24
CA ALA A 55 0.82 -9.72 -7.74
C ALA A 55 1.44 -8.33 -7.55
N SER A 56 2.58 -8.24 -6.86
CA SER A 56 3.26 -6.96 -6.67
C SER A 56 3.79 -6.39 -7.99
N LYS A 57 4.26 -7.21 -8.93
CA LYS A 57 4.68 -6.76 -10.27
C LYS A 57 3.51 -6.12 -11.01
N LEU A 58 2.38 -6.83 -11.09
CA LEU A 58 1.18 -6.37 -11.77
C LEU A 58 0.64 -5.06 -11.16
N LEU A 59 0.64 -4.94 -9.83
CA LEU A 59 0.23 -3.71 -9.16
C LEU A 59 1.20 -2.54 -9.41
N SER A 60 2.51 -2.81 -9.40
CA SER A 60 3.54 -1.79 -9.65
C SER A 60 3.56 -1.29 -11.11
N GLU A 61 2.99 -2.04 -12.05
CA GLU A 61 2.79 -1.59 -13.44
C GLU A 61 1.66 -0.56 -13.58
N ARG A 62 0.73 -0.52 -12.61
CA ARG A 62 -0.48 0.32 -12.68
C ARG A 62 -0.54 1.40 -11.62
N LEU A 63 0.15 1.21 -10.51
CA LEU A 63 0.19 2.08 -9.34
C LEU A 63 1.64 2.44 -9.01
N ASP A 64 1.82 3.61 -8.43
CA ASP A 64 3.08 3.97 -7.80
C ASP A 64 3.21 3.15 -6.51
N SER A 65 4.34 2.47 -6.35
CA SER A 65 4.66 1.79 -5.09
C SER A 65 5.42 2.74 -4.20
N LEU A 66 5.09 2.79 -2.91
CA LEU A 66 5.90 3.49 -1.95
C LEU A 66 7.28 2.82 -1.89
N ASP A 67 8.30 3.49 -2.40
CA ASP A 67 9.67 3.03 -2.20
C ASP A 67 10.07 3.33 -0.76
N LEU A 68 10.17 2.27 0.05
CA LEU A 68 10.59 2.38 1.44
C LEU A 68 12.10 2.68 1.55
N ALA A 69 12.88 2.56 0.46
CA ALA A 69 14.33 2.76 0.47
C ALA A 69 14.80 4.10 1.04
N PRO A 70 14.21 5.24 0.65
CA PRO A 70 14.67 6.54 1.10
C PRO A 70 14.23 6.84 2.55
N PHE A 71 13.17 6.18 3.02
CA PHE A 71 12.51 6.51 4.28
C PHE A 71 12.87 5.53 5.41
N LEU A 72 13.30 4.32 5.09
CA LEU A 72 13.56 3.27 6.07
C LEU A 72 14.88 2.55 5.80
N GLN A 73 15.79 2.62 6.78
CA GLN A 73 16.98 1.77 6.83
C GLN A 73 16.62 0.27 6.91
N TRP A 74 15.41 -0.06 7.39
CA TRP A 74 14.91 -1.43 7.58
C TRP A 74 13.47 -1.54 7.13
N ARG A 75 13.21 -2.30 6.05
CA ARG A 75 11.89 -2.32 5.39
C ARG A 75 10.87 -3.28 6.06
N ARG A 76 11.28 -4.14 7.02
CA ARG A 76 10.65 -5.44 7.37
C ARG A 76 9.52 -5.31 8.41
N THR A 77 8.36 -5.94 8.17
CA THR A 77 7.13 -5.84 8.98
C THR A 77 6.65 -7.15 9.62
N TYR A 78 7.12 -8.33 9.16
CA TYR A 78 6.67 -9.64 9.66
C TYR A 78 7.82 -10.63 9.89
N PRO A 79 7.81 -11.52 10.91
CA PRO A 79 6.91 -11.53 12.06
C PRO A 79 7.20 -10.40 13.06
N GLY A 80 6.19 -9.98 13.82
CA GLY A 80 6.25 -8.85 14.76
C GLY A 80 7.43 -8.87 15.72
N VAL A 81 7.74 -10.05 16.27
CA VAL A 81 8.85 -10.29 17.21
C VAL A 81 10.23 -10.35 16.55
N PHE A 82 10.30 -10.61 15.24
CA PHE A 82 11.55 -10.64 14.48
C PHE A 82 11.26 -10.30 13.01
N PRO A 83 11.13 -9.02 12.63
CA PRO A 83 10.61 -8.66 11.30
C PRO A 83 11.64 -9.04 10.22
N VAL A 84 11.39 -10.12 9.47
CA VAL A 84 12.21 -10.66 8.37
C VAL A 84 11.62 -10.35 6.98
N PHE A 85 10.30 -10.29 6.88
CA PHE A 85 9.51 -10.26 5.64
C PHE A 85 8.71 -8.97 5.45
N HIS A 86 8.36 -8.67 4.20
CA HIS A 86 7.63 -7.47 3.77
C HIS A 86 6.29 -7.87 3.15
N LEU A 87 5.32 -8.22 4.00
CA LEU A 87 4.00 -8.62 3.52
C LEU A 87 3.09 -7.40 3.30
N ASP A 88 3.23 -6.42 4.18
CA ASP A 88 2.47 -5.17 4.15
C ASP A 88 3.03 -4.21 3.10
N ARG A 89 2.15 -3.64 2.28
CA ARG A 89 2.53 -2.69 1.22
C ARG A 89 1.55 -1.52 1.18
N ILE A 90 2.05 -0.37 0.74
CA ILE A 90 1.24 0.80 0.39
C ILE A 90 1.55 1.14 -1.06
N TYR A 91 0.51 1.15 -1.89
CA TYR A 91 0.50 1.65 -3.27
C TYR A 91 -0.37 2.89 -3.34
N TYR A 92 -0.09 3.77 -4.29
CA TYR A 92 -0.90 4.96 -4.53
C TYR A 92 -0.95 5.32 -6.01
N LYS A 93 -1.86 6.23 -6.38
CA LYS A 93 -1.93 6.82 -7.72
C LYS A 93 -2.58 8.19 -7.68
N GLY A 94 -2.11 9.06 -8.57
CA GLY A 94 -2.66 10.41 -8.73
C GLY A 94 -1.96 11.41 -7.81
N SER A 95 -2.69 12.44 -7.38
CA SER A 95 -2.14 13.56 -6.59
C SER A 95 -1.95 13.17 -5.11
N VAL A 96 -1.01 12.25 -4.87
CA VAL A 96 -0.55 11.80 -3.55
C VAL A 96 0.95 12.07 -3.46
N GLU A 97 1.39 12.62 -2.34
CA GLU A 97 2.80 12.78 -1.99
C GLU A 97 3.06 12.10 -0.66
N ILE A 98 4.14 11.30 -0.63
CA ILE A 98 4.60 10.65 0.58
C ILE A 98 5.53 11.59 1.32
N ILE A 99 5.15 11.97 2.53
CA ILE A 99 5.92 12.88 3.39
C ILE A 99 6.88 12.07 4.25
N LYS A 100 6.36 11.00 4.86
CA LYS A 100 7.11 10.19 5.81
C LYS A 100 6.57 8.77 5.85
N VAL A 101 7.44 7.80 6.08
CA VAL A 101 7.03 6.44 6.42
C VAL A 101 7.81 5.95 7.63
N GLU A 102 7.10 5.31 8.54
CA GLU A 102 7.65 4.75 9.76
C GLU A 102 7.10 3.34 10.02
N VAL A 103 7.94 2.49 10.61
CA VAL A 103 7.54 1.21 11.18
C VAL A 103 7.86 1.28 12.67
N PRO A 104 6.92 1.74 13.52
CA PRO A 104 7.21 1.97 14.93
C PRO A 104 7.51 0.65 15.64
N ARG A 105 8.67 0.59 16.31
CA ARG A 105 9.17 -0.59 17.05
C ARG A 105 9.00 -0.46 18.55
N LYS A 106 7.93 0.20 19.00
CA LYS A 106 7.60 0.23 20.44
C LYS A 106 7.21 -1.18 20.88
N TRP A 107 7.53 -1.56 22.12
CA TRP A 107 7.22 -2.90 22.64
C TRP A 107 5.77 -3.31 22.40
N LEU A 108 4.83 -2.37 22.64
CA LEU A 108 3.41 -2.58 22.36
C LEU A 108 3.12 -2.94 20.89
N CYS A 109 3.81 -2.32 19.93
CA CYS A 109 3.65 -2.62 18.50
C CYS A 109 4.17 -4.01 18.12
N LEU A 110 5.15 -4.55 18.85
CA LEU A 110 5.75 -5.86 18.57
C LEU A 110 4.92 -7.02 19.16
N VAL A 111 4.12 -6.75 20.20
CA VAL A 111 3.31 -7.76 20.90
C VAL A 111 1.82 -7.68 20.59
N ALA A 112 1.35 -6.57 20.02
CA ALA A 112 -0.08 -6.37 19.72
C ALA A 112 -0.57 -7.19 18.52
N SER A 113 0.32 -7.61 17.62
CA SER A 113 -0.02 -8.34 16.40
C SER A 113 1.20 -9.15 15.91
N ASP A 114 0.94 -10.15 15.08
CA ASP A 114 1.97 -10.88 14.33
C ASP A 114 2.60 -10.03 13.20
N HIS A 115 1.99 -8.88 12.86
CA HIS A 115 2.55 -7.86 11.97
C HIS A 115 2.85 -6.55 12.72
N VAL A 116 4.00 -5.93 12.42
CA VAL A 116 4.30 -4.56 12.90
C VAL A 116 3.59 -3.56 11.99
N PRO A 117 2.92 -2.52 12.54
CA PRO A 117 2.27 -1.50 11.72
C PRO A 117 3.26 -0.75 10.83
N MET A 118 2.83 -0.45 9.60
CA MET A 118 3.49 0.50 8.71
C MET A 118 2.63 1.76 8.63
N VAL A 119 3.22 2.90 8.98
CA VAL A 119 2.55 4.20 9.06
C VAL A 119 3.12 5.10 7.97
N ALA A 120 2.25 5.67 7.13
CA ALA A 120 2.64 6.65 6.13
C ALA A 120 1.91 7.97 6.36
N GLU A 121 2.67 9.07 6.41
CA GLU A 121 2.16 10.42 6.36
C GLU A 121 2.15 10.88 4.90
N VAL A 122 0.99 11.37 4.44
CA VAL A 122 0.77 11.70 3.03
C VAL A 122 0.04 13.02 2.87
N HIS A 123 0.42 13.78 1.84
CA HIS A 123 -0.36 14.88 1.31
C HIS A 123 -1.19 14.42 0.13
N ILE A 124 -2.47 14.81 0.09
CA ILE A 124 -3.40 14.45 -0.97
C ILE A 124 -4.08 15.71 -1.49
N TRP A 125 -3.98 15.95 -2.80
CA TRP A 125 -4.68 17.06 -3.43
C TRP A 125 -5.92 16.59 -4.16
N THR A 126 -7.07 17.14 -3.80
CA THR A 126 -8.36 16.81 -4.43
C THR A 126 -8.62 17.59 -5.72
N GLN A 127 -7.81 18.61 -6.02
CA GLN A 127 -7.95 19.47 -7.20
C GLN A 127 -6.68 19.52 -8.09
N GLY A 128 -5.78 18.54 -7.94
CA GLY A 128 -4.50 18.48 -8.65
C GLY A 128 -3.33 18.94 -7.77
N LYS A 129 -2.15 18.35 -7.98
CA LYS A 129 -0.93 18.70 -7.23
C LYS A 129 -0.43 20.09 -7.71
N PRO A 130 -0.14 21.05 -6.82
CA PRO A 130 0.52 22.30 -7.20
C PRO A 130 1.86 21.99 -7.86
N GLN A 131 2.19 22.74 -8.92
CA GLN A 131 3.50 22.66 -9.58
C GLN A 131 4.60 23.20 -8.69
#